data_AF-A0A7S6TD72-F1
#
_entry.id   AF-A0A7S6TD72-F1
#
_cell.length_a   1.000
_cell.length_b   1.000
_cell.length_c   1.000
_cell.angle_alpha   90.00
_cell.angle_beta   90.00
_cell.angle_gamma   90.00
#
_symmetry.space_group_name_H-M   'P 1'
#
loop_
_entity.id
_entity.type
_entity.pdbx_description
1 polymer ?
#
loop_
_entity_poly.entity_id
_entity_poly.type
_entity_poly.pdbx_seq_one_letter_code
_entity_poly.pdbx_strand_id
1 'polypeptide(L)'
;MVQSLKYIKIIVSHFEKYPLLTKKAKDFKLFHDIVILLDKKEHLTLSGLNKILSLRASLNLGLSASLKTAFPDIIPAIRPKCLDENLFFLMFLIMLMYFFE
;
A
#
# COMPACT_ATOMS: atom_id res chain seq x y z
N MET A 1 -4.15 4.13 17.02
CA MET A 1 -3.89 4.30 15.56
C MET A 1 -2.53 4.96 15.40
N VAL A 2 -1.64 4.44 14.55
CA VAL A 2 -0.33 5.07 14.28
C VAL A 2 -0.49 6.09 13.16
N GLN A 3 -0.18 7.36 13.42
CA GLN A 3 -0.41 8.46 12.46
C GLN A 3 0.84 9.31 12.17
N SER A 4 1.83 9.31 13.06
CA SER A 4 3.07 10.07 12.82
C SER A 4 3.88 9.44 11.69
N LEU A 5 4.32 10.25 10.72
CA LEU A 5 5.16 9.81 9.61
C LEU A 5 6.43 9.09 10.10
N LYS A 6 7.00 9.52 11.24
CA LYS A 6 8.14 8.85 11.88
C LYS A 6 7.87 7.37 12.15
N TYR A 7 6.74 7.05 12.76
CA TYR A 7 6.39 5.67 13.10
C TYR A 7 5.87 4.89 11.88
N ILE A 8 5.19 5.56 10.95
CA ILE A 8 4.75 4.94 9.69
C ILE A 8 5.95 4.42 8.90
N LYS A 9 7.06 5.19 8.81
CA LYS A 9 8.28 4.75 8.13
C LYS A 9 8.84 3.46 8.72
N ILE A 10 8.81 3.29 10.04
CA ILE A 10 9.25 2.05 10.70
C ILE A 10 8.39 0.86 10.27
N ILE A 11 7.07 1.04 10.22
CA ILE A 11 6.13 0.01 9.76
C ILE A 11 6.39 -0.34 8.29
N VAL A 12 6.61 0.67 7.45
CA VAL A 12 6.92 0.48 6.04
C VAL A 12 8.20 -0.33 5.88
N SER A 13 9.29 0.05 6.55
CA SER A 13 10.56 -0.70 6.49
C SER A 13 10.45 -2.13 7.01
N HIS A 14 9.60 -2.39 8.01
CA HIS A 14 9.32 -3.75 8.46
C HIS A 14 8.69 -4.58 7.34
N PHE A 15 7.64 -4.09 6.69
CA PHE A 15 6.94 -4.82 5.63
C PHE A 15 7.67 -4.83 4.28
N GLU A 16 8.67 -3.98 4.07
CA GLU A 16 9.64 -4.17 2.98
C GLU A 16 10.56 -5.36 3.25
N LYS A 17 11.04 -5.49 4.49
CA LYS A 17 11.92 -6.60 4.90
C LYS A 17 11.18 -7.93 5.07
N TYR A 18 9.93 -7.86 5.52
CA TYR A 18 9.05 -9.00 5.79
C TYR A 18 7.74 -8.80 5.02
N PRO A 19 7.72 -9.08 3.70
CA PRO A 19 6.58 -8.79 2.84
C PRO A 19 5.29 -9.48 3.27
N LEU A 20 4.19 -8.77 3.10
CA LEU A 20 2.86 -9.37 3.20
C LEU A 20 2.66 -10.37 2.05
N LEU A 21 2.07 -11.52 2.38
CA LEU A 21 1.83 -12.58 1.39
C LEU A 21 0.39 -12.60 0.85
N THR A 22 -0.52 -11.90 1.52
CA THR A 22 -1.94 -11.88 1.16
C THR A 22 -2.22 -10.82 0.09
N LYS A 23 -3.47 -10.77 -0.38
CA LYS A 23 -3.96 -9.69 -1.26
C LYS A 23 -3.73 -8.28 -0.69
N LYS A 24 -3.53 -8.16 0.63
CA LYS A 24 -3.19 -6.90 1.31
C LYS A 24 -1.83 -6.33 0.89
N ALA A 25 -0.92 -7.16 0.38
CA ALA A 25 0.37 -6.73 -0.16
C ALA A 25 0.22 -5.66 -1.26
N LYS A 26 -0.84 -5.77 -2.08
CA LYS A 26 -1.14 -4.80 -3.14
C LYS A 26 -1.49 -3.42 -2.56
N ASP A 27 -2.29 -3.41 -1.51
CA ASP A 27 -2.68 -2.17 -0.81
C ASP A 27 -1.49 -1.59 -0.05
N PHE A 28 -0.66 -2.44 0.56
CA PHE A 28 0.58 -2.01 1.19
C PHE A 28 1.53 -1.36 0.19
N LYS A 29 1.66 -1.89 -1.02
CA LYS A 29 2.51 -1.29 -2.04
C LYS A 29 2.05 0.11 -2.43
N LEU A 30 0.75 0.31 -2.67
CA LEU A 30 0.17 1.63 -2.93
C LEU A 30 0.38 2.58 -1.73
N PHE A 31 0.19 2.08 -0.51
CA PHE A 31 0.43 2.85 0.71
C PHE A 31 1.90 3.26 0.87
N HIS A 32 2.83 2.35 0.65
CA HIS A 32 4.27 2.59 0.65
C HIS A 32 4.62 3.72 -0.34
N ASP A 33 4.10 3.67 -1.57
CA ASP A 33 4.40 4.68 -2.58
C ASP A 33 3.85 6.07 -2.17
N ILE A 34 2.70 6.13 -1.49
CA ILE A 34 2.19 7.37 -0.87
C ILE A 34 3.14 7.87 0.23
N VAL A 35 3.65 6.99 1.09
CA VAL A 35 4.59 7.36 2.16
C VAL A 35 5.89 7.95 1.59
N ILE A 36 6.40 7.43 0.46
CA ILE A 36 7.54 8.03 -0.23
C ILE A 36 7.24 9.46 -0.70
N LEU A 37 6.07 9.71 -1.28
CA LEU A 37 5.66 11.06 -1.70
C LEU A 37 5.54 12.03 -0.51
N LEU A 38 5.09 11.52 0.65
CA LEU A 38 5.04 12.30 1.89
C LEU A 38 6.46 12.63 2.39
N ASP A 39 7.36 11.65 2.42
CA ASP A 39 8.74 11.81 2.89
C ASP A 39 9.53 12.81 2.03
N LYS A 40 9.33 12.76 0.71
CA LYS A 40 9.91 13.71 -0.25
C LYS A 40 9.22 15.08 -0.28
N LYS A 41 8.16 15.27 0.51
CA LYS A 41 7.30 16.47 0.51
C LYS A 41 6.66 16.80 -0.85
N GLU A 42 6.59 15.86 -1.78
CA GLU A 42 6.00 16.06 -3.11
C GLU A 42 4.49 16.40 -3.02
N HIS A 43 3.82 15.90 -1.98
CA HIS A 43 2.41 16.17 -1.69
C HIS A 43 2.04 17.65 -1.54
N LEU A 44 3.02 18.53 -1.33
CA LEU A 44 2.82 19.98 -1.28
C LEU A 44 2.63 20.62 -2.66
N THR A 45 2.83 19.87 -3.73
CA THR A 45 2.63 20.31 -5.11
C THR A 45 1.33 19.72 -5.66
N LEU A 46 0.68 20.42 -6.60
CA LEU A 46 -0.53 19.90 -7.26
C LEU A 46 -0.26 18.56 -7.95
N SER A 47 0.89 18.41 -8.61
CA SER A 47 1.29 17.14 -9.24
C SER A 47 1.40 16.01 -8.20
N GLY A 48 2.06 16.26 -7.07
CA GLY A 48 2.19 15.26 -6.01
C GLY A 48 0.86 14.92 -5.34
N LEU A 49 -0.02 15.91 -5.12
CA LEU A 49 -1.38 15.67 -4.63
C LEU A 49 -2.19 14.78 -5.60
N ASN A 50 -2.13 15.07 -6.89
CA ASN A 50 -2.81 14.28 -7.92
C ASN A 50 -2.28 12.84 -7.98
N LYS A 51 -0.96 12.65 -7.83
CA LYS A 51 -0.36 11.31 -7.69
C LYS A 51 -0.91 10.57 -6.47
N ILE A 52 -1.01 11.23 -5.32
CA ILE A 52 -1.57 10.63 -4.09
C ILE A 52 -3.04 10.26 -4.31
N LEU A 53 -3.84 11.11 -4.94
CA LEU A 53 -5.24 10.83 -5.26
C LEU A 53 -5.38 9.64 -6.21
N SER A 54 -4.53 9.55 -7.23
CA SER A 54 -4.48 8.41 -8.15
C SER A 54 -4.16 7.09 -7.43
N LEU A 55 -3.16 7.09 -6.53
CA LEU A 55 -2.83 5.93 -5.69
C LEU A 55 -3.97 5.59 -4.72
N ARG A 56 -4.56 6.60 -4.08
CA ARG A 56 -5.66 6.46 -3.12
C ARG A 56 -6.93 5.91 -3.77
N ALA A 57 -7.18 6.23 -5.04
CA ALA A 57 -8.32 5.73 -5.80
C ALA A 57 -8.26 4.20 -6.00
N SER A 58 -7.06 3.62 -6.02
CA SER A 58 -6.85 2.17 -6.16
C SER A 58 -6.62 1.45 -4.83
N LEU A 59 -6.58 2.20 -3.72
CA LEU A 59 -6.33 1.70 -2.38
C LEU A 59 -7.64 1.36 -1.65
N ASN A 60 -7.76 0.14 -1.12
CA ASN A 60 -8.93 -0.34 -0.38
C ASN A 60 -10.26 -0.06 -1.13
N LEU A 61 -11.11 0.84 -0.62
CA LEU A 61 -12.41 1.22 -1.19
C LEU A 61 -12.34 2.39 -2.19
N GLY A 62 -11.13 2.90 -2.49
CA GLY A 62 -10.95 4.06 -3.38
C GLY A 62 -11.42 5.38 -2.78
N LEU A 63 -11.63 6.39 -3.64
CA LEU A 63 -12.03 7.75 -3.24
C LEU A 63 -13.47 7.81 -2.71
N SER A 64 -13.72 8.69 -1.74
CA SER A 64 -15.08 9.03 -1.28
C SER A 64 -15.85 9.78 -2.38
N ALA A 65 -17.18 9.82 -2.26
CA ALA A 65 -18.03 10.57 -3.19
C ALA A 65 -17.61 12.05 -3.29
N SER A 66 -17.35 12.70 -2.14
CA SER A 66 -16.87 14.08 -2.08
C SER A 66 -15.56 14.30 -2.87
N LEU A 67 -14.61 13.37 -2.77
CA LEU A 67 -13.35 13.47 -3.49
C LEU A 67 -13.51 13.19 -4.98
N LYS A 68 -14.40 12.28 -5.38
CA LYS A 68 -14.73 12.06 -6.79
C LYS A 68 -15.35 13.31 -7.43
N THR A 69 -16.22 14.01 -6.70
CA THR A 69 -16.80 15.27 -7.17
C THR A 69 -15.77 16.39 -7.26
N ALA A 70 -14.87 16.50 -6.27
CA ALA A 70 -13.84 17.54 -6.23
C ALA A 70 -12.70 17.31 -7.25
N PHE A 71 -12.43 16.05 -7.60
CA PHE A 71 -11.34 15.65 -8.48
C PHE A 71 -11.81 14.65 -9.56
N PRO A 72 -12.63 15.10 -10.52
CA PRO A 72 -13.27 14.21 -11.51
C PRO A 72 -12.26 13.59 -12.49
N ASP A 73 -11.14 14.26 -12.77
CA ASP A 73 -10.17 13.84 -13.79
C ASP A 73 -9.10 12.87 -13.27
N ILE A 74 -9.21 12.40 -12.02
CA ILE A 74 -8.23 11.49 -11.43
C ILE A 74 -8.40 10.09 -12.01
N ILE A 75 -7.38 9.65 -12.74
CA ILE A 75 -7.26 8.28 -13.24
C ILE A 75 -6.65 7.40 -12.11
N PRO A 76 -7.32 6.31 -11.68
CA PRO A 76 -6.79 5.42 -10.66
C PRO A 76 -5.48 4.73 -11.09
N ALA A 77 -4.53 4.63 -10.17
CA ALA A 77 -3.25 3.96 -10.42
C ALA A 77 -3.44 2.46 -10.70
N ILE A 78 -2.60 1.88 -11.57
CA ILE A 78 -2.64 0.44 -11.86
C ILE A 78 -2.31 -0.33 -10.57
N ARG A 79 -3.17 -1.29 -10.22
CA ARG A 79 -2.96 -2.11 -9.02
C ARG A 79 -1.87 -3.15 -9.27
N PRO A 80 -0.87 -3.28 -8.37
CA PRO A 80 0.20 -4.26 -8.56
C PRO A 80 -0.32 -5.70 -8.48
N LYS A 81 0.37 -6.61 -9.19
CA LYS A 81 0.09 -8.05 -9.13
C LYS A 81 0.52 -8.61 -7.78
N CYS A 82 -0.17 -9.65 -7.31
CA CYS A 82 0.20 -10.35 -6.08
C CYS A 82 1.41 -11.25 -6.37
N LEU A 83 2.20 -11.59 -5.34
CA LEU A 83 3.03 -12.79 -5.43
C LEU A 83 2.14 -14.03 -5.62
N ASP A 84 2.72 -15.04 -6.28
CA ASP A 84 2.06 -16.29 -6.65
C ASP A 84 1.40 -16.96 -5.42
N GLU A 85 0.14 -17.35 -5.56
CA GLU A 85 -0.66 -18.01 -4.51
C GLU A 85 -0.02 -19.33 -4.09
N ASN A 86 0.73 -19.98 -4.99
CA ASN A 86 1.49 -21.20 -4.71
C ASN A 86 2.58 -20.98 -3.64
N LEU A 87 3.20 -19.80 -3.62
CA LEU A 87 4.25 -19.48 -2.64
C LEU A 87 3.67 -19.28 -1.24
N PHE A 88 2.46 -18.69 -1.14
CA PHE A 88 1.76 -18.54 0.12
C PHE A 88 1.43 -19.90 0.74
N PHE A 89 0.94 -20.85 -0.06
CA PHE A 89 0.64 -22.19 0.40
C PHE A 89 1.91 -22.93 0.87
N LEU A 90 3.01 -22.82 0.11
CA LEU A 90 4.29 -23.41 0.48
C LEU A 90 4.84 -22.84 1.80
N MET A 91 4.79 -21.52 1.98
CA MET A 91 5.24 -20.87 3.23
C MET A 91 4.35 -21.21 4.43
N PHE A 92 3.04 -21.37 4.22
CA PHE A 92 2.12 -21.83 5.26
C PHE A 92 2.42 -23.26 5.70
N LEU A 93 2.67 -24.16 4.75
CA LEU A 93 3.11 -25.53 5.05
C LEU A 93 4.44 -25.54 5.81
N ILE A 94 5.42 -24.74 5.38
CA ILE A 94 6.70 -24.56 6.09
C ILE A 94 6.45 -24.10 7.54
N MET A 95 5.65 -23.06 7.75
CA MET A 95 5.31 -22.61 9.11
C MET A 95 4.67 -23.72 9.96
N LEU A 96 3.76 -24.51 9.40
CA LEU A 96 3.15 -25.64 10.11
C LEU A 96 4.20 -26.72 10.46
N MET A 97 5.14 -26.98 9.56
CA MET A 97 6.20 -27.97 9.79
C MET A 97 7.19 -27.54 10.89
N TYR A 98 7.45 -26.24 11.07
CA TYR A 98 8.39 -25.73 12.08
C TYR A 98 7.75 -25.34 13.42
N PHE A 99 6.42 -25.36 13.55
CA PHE A 99 5.69 -24.97 14.77
C PHE A 99 4.90 -26.10 15.45
N PHE A 100 4.94 -27.32 14.90
CA PHE A 100 4.29 -28.51 15.48
C PHE A 100 5.26 -29.61 15.92
N GLU A 101 6.54 -29.27 16.15
CA GLU A 101 7.46 -30.09 16.96
C GLU A 101 7.53 -29.58 18.40
#